data_AF-A0A2G9RGT0-F1
#
_entry.id   AF-A0A2G9RGT0-F1
#
_cell.length_a   1.000
_cell.length_b   1.000
_cell.length_c   1.000
_cell.angle_alpha   90.00
_cell.angle_beta   90.00
_cell.angle_gamma   90.00
#
_symmetry.space_group_name_H-M   'P 1'
#
loop_
_entity.id
_entity.type
_entity.pdbx_description
1 polymer ?
#
loop_
_entity_poly.entity_id
_entity_poly.type
_entity_poly.pdbx_seq_one_letter_code
_entity_poly.pdbx_strand_id
1 'polypeptide(L)'
;MIEFVVREGPMFEAMIMNREINNPMFRFLFENQTPAHVYYRWKLYSILQGDSPTKWRTEDFRMFKNGSFWRPPPLNPYLHGMAEEQEPEPFIEEPIKKGSLKEE
;
A
#
# COMPACT_ATOMS: atom_id res chain seq x y z
N MET A 1 10.50 -11.36 4.44
CA MET A 1 11.63 -11.27 3.47
C MET A 1 11.89 -9.83 3.06
N ILE A 2 10.92 -9.16 2.44
CA ILE A 2 11.08 -7.78 1.94
C ILE A 2 11.50 -6.81 3.05
N GLU A 3 10.90 -6.88 4.24
CA GLU A 3 11.28 -6.05 5.40
C GLU A 3 12.75 -6.18 5.80
N PHE A 4 13.32 -7.39 5.68
CA PHE A 4 14.74 -7.62 5.95
C PHE A 4 15.62 -7.04 4.84
N VAL A 5 15.20 -7.15 3.58
CA VAL A 5 15.91 -6.51 2.46
C VAL A 5 15.91 -4.99 2.60
N VAL A 6 14.80 -4.39 3.06
CA VAL A 6 14.74 -2.95 3.34
C VAL A 6 15.68 -2.54 4.47
N ARG A 7 15.75 -3.34 5.54
CA ARG A 7 16.57 -3.05 6.72
C ARG A 7 18.07 -3.27 6.49
N GLU A 8 18.43 -4.41 5.90
CA GLU A 8 19.81 -4.86 5.72
C GLU A 8 20.42 -4.39 4.38
N GLY A 9 19.57 -3.97 3.44
CA GLY A 9 19.97 -3.43 2.15
C GLY A 9 20.23 -4.49 1.06
N PRO A 10 20.75 -4.05 -0.12
CA PRO A 10 20.87 -4.89 -1.31
C PRO A 10 21.86 -6.05 -1.18
N MET A 11 22.82 -5.97 -0.24
CA MET A 11 23.73 -7.10 0.02
C MET A 11 22.99 -8.32 0.58
N PHE A 12 21.95 -8.09 1.40
CA PHE A 12 21.12 -9.16 1.94
C PHE A 12 20.27 -9.83 0.85
N GLU A 13 19.74 -9.05 -0.09
CA GLU A 13 19.05 -9.59 -1.27
C GLU A 13 19.98 -10.51 -2.08
N ALA A 14 21.20 -10.05 -2.40
CA ALA A 14 22.20 -10.84 -3.12
C ALA A 14 22.61 -12.12 -2.35
N MET A 15 22.67 -12.05 -1.02
CA MET A 15 22.94 -13.22 -0.18
C MET A 15 21.80 -14.25 -0.26
N ILE A 16 20.53 -13.81 -0.20
CA ILE A 16 19.37 -14.70 -0.37
C ILE A 16 19.39 -15.33 -1.77
N MET A 17 19.66 -14.54 -2.82
CA MET A 17 19.74 -15.06 -4.19
C MET A 17 20.78 -16.18 -4.30
N ASN A 18 22.00 -15.98 -3.79
CA ASN A 18 23.02 -17.02 -3.85
C ASN A 18 22.66 -18.26 -3.02
N ARG A 19 22.03 -18.07 -1.85
CA ARG A 19 21.66 -19.17 -0.95
C ARG A 19 20.49 -20.00 -1.47
N GLU A 20 19.50 -19.35 -2.09
CA GLU A 20 18.22 -19.96 -2.48
C GLU A 20 18.13 -20.23 -3.99
N ILE A 21 19.26 -20.29 -4.70
CA ILE A 21 19.32 -20.47 -6.16
C ILE A 21 18.60 -21.72 -6.67
N ASN A 22 18.60 -22.80 -5.88
CA ASN A 22 17.94 -24.06 -6.22
C ASN A 22 16.51 -24.17 -5.63
N ASN A 23 16.04 -23.16 -4.90
CA ASN A 23 14.74 -23.19 -4.25
C ASN A 23 13.66 -22.61 -5.17
N PRO A 24 12.66 -23.41 -5.60
CA PRO A 24 11.60 -22.93 -6.47
C PRO A 24 10.76 -21.80 -5.84
N MET A 25 10.70 -21.70 -4.51
CA MET A 25 9.99 -20.62 -3.81
C MET A 25 10.66 -19.25 -4.00
N PHE A 26 11.98 -19.21 -4.24
CA PHE A 26 12.75 -17.99 -4.47
C PHE A 26 13.05 -17.75 -5.95
N ARG A 27 12.49 -18.58 -6.83
CA ARG A 27 12.67 -18.48 -8.28
C ARG A 27 12.29 -17.10 -8.83
N PHE A 28 11.29 -16.45 -8.22
CA PHE A 28 10.88 -15.10 -8.59
C PHE A 28 12.00 -14.06 -8.45
N LEU A 29 13.02 -14.28 -7.61
CA LEU A 29 14.16 -13.36 -7.51
C LEU A 29 14.98 -13.32 -8.81
N PHE A 30 14.96 -14.38 -9.61
CA PHE A 30 15.73 -14.50 -10.84
C PHE A 30 14.90 -14.17 -12.09
N GLU A 31 13.59 -14.38 -12.04
CA GLU A 31 12.70 -14.21 -13.19
C GLU A 31 12.03 -12.84 -13.23
N ASN A 32 12.75 -11.85 -13.76
CA ASN A 32 12.35 -10.44 -13.80
C ASN A 32 11.00 -10.13 -14.47
N GLN A 33 10.51 -11.01 -15.35
CA GLN A 33 9.27 -10.82 -16.10
C GLN A 33 8.04 -11.41 -15.41
N THR A 34 8.23 -12.14 -14.31
CA THR A 34 7.11 -12.76 -13.62
C THR A 34 6.32 -11.73 -12.81
N PRO A 35 4.99 -11.90 -12.70
CA PRO A 35 4.18 -11.05 -11.82
C PRO A 35 4.68 -11.04 -10.36
N ALA A 36 5.26 -12.15 -9.90
CA ALA A 36 5.85 -12.26 -8.57
C ALA A 36 7.07 -11.34 -8.39
N HIS A 37 7.96 -11.27 -9.38
CA HIS A 37 9.10 -10.35 -9.33
C HIS A 37 8.66 -8.87 -9.42
N VAL A 38 7.68 -8.59 -10.28
CA VAL A 38 7.08 -7.25 -10.39
C VAL A 38 6.48 -6.81 -9.04
N TYR A 39 5.72 -7.68 -8.39
CA TYR A 39 5.18 -7.44 -7.04
C TYR A 39 6.30 -7.23 -6.02
N TYR A 40 7.34 -8.05 -6.05
CA TYR A 40 8.49 -7.92 -5.14
C TYR A 40 9.15 -6.54 -5.25
N ARG A 41 9.49 -6.09 -6.46
CA ARG A 41 10.12 -4.78 -6.70
C ARG A 41 9.21 -3.62 -6.29
N TRP A 42 7.93 -3.71 -6.64
CA TRP A 42 6.94 -2.72 -6.24
C TRP A 42 6.82 -2.63 -4.71
N LYS A 43 6.69 -3.78 -4.04
CA LYS A 43 6.51 -3.82 -2.59
C LYS A 43 7.76 -3.37 -1.85
N LEU A 44 8.95 -3.70 -2.35
CA LEU A 44 10.22 -3.19 -1.85
C LEU A 44 10.28 -1.67 -1.94
N TYR A 45 9.92 -1.09 -3.10
CA TYR A 45 9.88 0.36 -3.28
C TYR A 45 8.85 1.04 -2.37
N SER A 46 7.63 0.49 -2.27
CA SER A 46 6.56 1.03 -1.42
C SER A 46 7.03 1.14 0.04
N ILE A 47 7.63 0.08 0.59
CA ILE A 47 8.16 0.09 1.96
C ILE A 47 9.35 1.08 2.09
N LEU A 48 10.23 1.16 1.08
CA LEU A 48 11.33 2.14 1.07
C LEU A 48 10.84 3.60 1.06
N GLN A 49 9.64 3.87 0.52
CA GLN A 49 9.00 5.19 0.57
C GLN A 49 8.24 5.45 1.89
N GLY A 50 8.26 4.48 2.82
CA GLY A 50 7.62 4.60 4.14
C GLY A 50 6.22 4.00 4.24
N ASP A 51 5.73 3.28 3.22
CA ASP A 51 4.47 2.57 3.32
C ASP A 51 4.59 1.34 4.24
N SER A 52 3.44 0.90 4.77
CA SER A 52 3.38 -0.28 5.62
C SER A 52 3.33 -1.59 4.80
N PRO A 53 3.71 -2.74 5.40
CA PRO A 53 3.55 -4.04 4.75
C PRO A 53 2.10 -4.36 4.38
N THR A 54 1.14 -3.86 5.16
CA THR A 54 -0.29 -4.05 4.92
C THR A 54 -0.89 -2.90 4.11
N LYS A 55 -0.65 -1.64 4.47
CA LYS A 55 -1.21 -0.45 3.80
C LYS A 55 -0.19 0.20 2.85
N TRP A 56 -0.57 0.44 1.59
CA TRP A 56 0.26 1.11 0.58
C TRP A 56 -0.51 2.19 -0.20
N ARG A 57 0.21 3.15 -0.79
CA ARG A 57 -0.40 4.18 -1.65
C ARG A 57 -0.86 3.57 -2.97
N THR A 58 -2.05 3.98 -3.41
CA THR A 58 -2.64 3.57 -4.70
C THR A 58 -2.42 4.59 -5.83
N GLU A 59 -1.72 5.69 -5.56
CA GLU A 59 -1.40 6.72 -6.55
C GLU A 59 -0.27 6.29 -7.49
N ASP A 60 -0.34 6.75 -8.74
CA ASP A 60 0.69 6.51 -9.75
C ASP A 60 2.01 7.18 -9.33
N PHE A 61 3.11 6.42 -9.37
CA PHE A 61 4.43 6.94 -9.00
C PHE A 61 5.51 6.57 -10.02
N ARG A 62 6.67 7.23 -9.93
CA ARG A 62 7.86 6.89 -10.74
C ARG A 62 8.93 6.29 -9.85
N MET A 63 9.28 5.03 -10.10
CA MET A 63 10.35 4.34 -9.37
C MET A 63 11.73 4.94 -9.67
N PHE A 64 11.92 5.50 -10.87
CA PHE A 64 13.17 6.12 -11.32
C PHE A 64 12.90 7.50 -11.94
N LYS A 65 13.85 8.44 -11.79
CA LYS A 65 13.78 9.75 -12.45
C LYS A 65 13.69 9.53 -13.97
N ASN A 66 12.67 10.11 -14.61
CA ASN A 66 12.34 9.92 -16.04
C ASN A 66 11.93 8.49 -16.43
N GLY A 67 11.65 7.60 -15.48
CA GLY A 67 11.13 6.25 -15.75
C GLY A 67 9.62 6.22 -16.01
N SER A 68 9.13 5.03 -16.36
CA SER A 68 7.70 4.75 -16.54
C SER A 68 6.90 4.96 -15.25
N PHE A 69 5.62 5.33 -15.40
CA PHE A 69 4.68 5.36 -14.29
C PHE A 69 4.33 3.93 -13.87
N TRP A 70 4.43 3.67 -12.57
CA TRP A 70 4.00 2.44 -11.94
C TRP A 70 2.65 2.67 -11.28
N ARG A 71 1.67 1.84 -11.69
CA ARG A 71 0.35 1.80 -11.06
C ARG A 71 0.32 0.68 -10.04
N PRO A 72 0.29 0.99 -8.74
CA PRO A 72 0.12 -0.02 -7.69
C PRO A 72 -1.22 -0.76 -7.86
N PRO A 73 -1.31 -2.05 -7.49
CA PRO A 73 -2.57 -2.77 -7.48
C PRO A 73 -3.56 -2.13 -6.49
N PRO A 74 -4.86 -2.12 -6.81
CA PRO A 74 -5.88 -1.60 -5.90
C PRO A 74 -5.92 -2.41 -4.61
N LEU A 75 -6.12 -1.73 -3.48
CA LEU A 75 -6.31 -2.36 -2.18
C LEU A 75 -7.63 -3.14 -2.20
N ASN A 76 -7.58 -4.40 -1.75
CA ASN A 76 -8.78 -5.24 -1.70
C ASN A 76 -9.61 -4.84 -0.45
N PRO A 77 -10.85 -4.33 -0.59
CA PRO A 77 -11.62 -3.80 0.53
C PRO A 77 -11.87 -4.82 1.64
N TYR A 78 -11.97 -6.09 1.27
CA TYR A 78 -12.26 -7.19 2.18
C TYR A 78 -11.06 -7.63 3.03
N LEU A 79 -9.83 -7.31 2.62
CA LEU A 79 -8.61 -7.67 3.36
C LEU A 79 -8.11 -6.53 4.25
N HIS A 80 -8.60 -5.30 4.05
CA HIS A 80 -8.14 -4.10 4.76
C HIS A 80 -9.02 -3.68 5.94
N GLY A 81 -10.02 -4.50 6.29
CA GLY A 81 -11.14 -4.06 7.10
C GLY A 81 -12.01 -3.09 6.30
N MET A 82 -13.32 -3.15 6.48
CA MET A 82 -14.15 -1.99 6.13
C MET A 82 -13.46 -0.77 6.71
N ALA A 83 -13.33 0.28 5.87
CA ALA A 83 -12.82 1.58 6.28
C ALA A 83 -13.29 1.85 7.71
N GLU A 84 -12.31 2.01 8.60
CA GLU A 84 -12.49 2.39 10.00
C GLU A 84 -13.71 3.30 10.08
N GLU A 85 -14.75 2.79 10.75
CA GLU A 85 -16.05 3.43 10.89
C GLU A 85 -15.79 4.89 11.21
N GLN A 86 -16.24 5.76 10.31
CA GLN A 86 -16.29 7.18 10.56
C GLN A 86 -17.10 7.36 11.84
N GLU A 87 -16.40 7.59 12.95
CA GLU A 87 -17.00 8.01 14.22
C GLU A 87 -18.03 9.09 13.85
N PRO A 88 -19.32 8.91 14.16
CA PRO A 88 -20.32 9.89 13.81
C PRO A 88 -19.95 11.20 14.53
N GLU A 89 -19.56 12.20 13.74
CA GLU A 89 -19.46 13.60 14.16
C GLU A 89 -20.64 13.90 15.10
N PRO A 90 -20.41 14.42 16.33
CA PRO A 90 -21.51 14.72 17.23
C PRO A 90 -22.41 15.75 16.55
N PHE A 91 -23.63 15.30 16.20
CA PHE A 91 -24.69 16.14 15.68
C PHE A 91 -25.04 17.19 16.75
N ILE A 92 -24.48 18.38 16.62
CA ILE A 92 -24.89 19.53 17.42
C ILE A 92 -26.25 19.96 16.88
N GLU A 93 -27.33 19.50 17.54
CA GLU A 93 -28.69 19.99 17.30
C GLU A 93 -28.76 21.48 17.59
N GLU A 94 -28.73 22.31 16.55
CA GLU A 94 -29.26 23.67 16.66
C GLU A 94 -30.78 23.59 16.87
N PRO A 95 -31.35 24.20 17.93
CA PRO A 95 -32.78 24.16 18.16
C PRO A 95 -33.50 24.98 17.08
N ILE A 96 -34.17 24.27 16.17
CA ILE A 96 -35.09 24.82 15.18
C ILE A 96 -36.19 25.59 15.91
N LYS A 97 -36.09 26.93 15.90
CA LYS A 97 -37.12 27.85 16.38
C LYS A 97 -38.32 27.76 15.44
N LYS A 98 -39.34 26.99 15.84
CA LYS A 98 -40.65 26.91 15.16
C LYS A 98 -41.25 28.32 15.05
N GLY A 99 -41.67 28.67 13.83
CA GLY A 99 -42.32 29.93 13.50
C GLY A 99 -43.73 30.04 14.10
N SER A 100 -44.04 31.20 14.68
CA SER A 100 -45.40 31.69 14.86
C SER A 100 -45.68 32.74 13.78
N LEU A 101 -46.65 32.47 12.92
CA LEU A 101 -47.31 33.50 12.11
C LEU A 101 -48.51 34.01 12.91
N LYS A 102 -48.57 35.33 13.10
CA LYS A 102 -49.67 36.05 13.77
C LYS A 102 -50.91 36.10 12.88
N GLU A 103 -52.08 35.98 13.50
CA GLU A 103 -53.39 36.34 12.95
C GLU A 103 -53.48 37.87 12.74
N GLU A 104 -53.98 38.26 11.57
CA GLU A 104 -54.71 39.52 11.31
C GLU A 104 -55.90 39.20 10.39
#